data_AF-A0A7K3PGM1-F1
#
_entry.id   AF-A0A7K3PGM1-F1
#
_cell.length_a   1.000
_cell.length_b   1.000
_cell.length_c   1.000
_cell.angle_alpha   90.00
_cell.angle_beta   90.00
_cell.angle_gamma   90.00
#
_symmetry.space_group_name_H-M   'P 1'
#
loop_
_entity.id
_entity.type
_entity.pdbx_description
1 polymer ?
#
loop_
_entity_poly.entity_id
_entity_poly.type
_entity_poly.pdbx_seq_one_letter_code
_entity_poly.pdbx_strand_id
1 'polypeptide(L)'
;MTTVQEGQGDLVLGALGALGTRVDCAGFNRLDLEGPQVLWLVVSGAVDLFAVDAAEQGHWHHLGRLEAGSVLLGPVTGPQHTLVARPLRDCVVHRIGLRELYQPAHTQTWSYDAYGNPQYVPPTTSPLEYALALGVGRGLTVLFQAPMAGERAGAPTDDDVFWMQVPPGSVQYGAVYGEEAAADLLMDPALWQSMVDQQYRLLTTLDRWIEQLERTHETRTAAGIKAGEAVRAQADRTLLASIGKRSAQRTTAADADATHAACALVARAAGIPLA
;
A
#
# COMPACT_ATOMS: atom_id res chain seq x y z
N MET A 1 14.36 16.77 -24.23
CA MET A 1 12.89 16.87 -24.12
C MET A 1 12.33 16.02 -25.24
N THR A 2 12.18 14.73 -24.97
CA THR A 2 11.74 13.71 -25.95
C THR A 2 10.39 13.20 -25.48
N THR A 3 9.36 13.66 -26.17
CA THR A 3 7.99 13.22 -26.00
C THR A 3 7.82 11.80 -26.51
N VAL A 4 7.53 10.90 -25.57
CA VAL A 4 6.53 9.82 -25.61
C VAL A 4 6.37 9.08 -26.94
N GLN A 5 6.95 7.87 -26.99
CA GLN A 5 6.65 6.85 -27.99
C GLN A 5 5.39 6.07 -27.57
N GLU A 6 4.23 6.71 -27.65
CA GLU A 6 2.92 6.04 -27.60
C GLU A 6 2.74 5.20 -28.89
N GLY A 7 3.16 3.94 -28.87
CA GLY A 7 3.01 3.04 -30.02
C GLY A 7 3.88 1.79 -30.00
N GLN A 8 4.85 1.70 -29.09
CA GLN A 8 5.58 0.47 -28.80
C GLN A 8 5.06 -0.04 -27.45
N GLY A 9 4.49 -1.25 -27.41
CA GLY A 9 3.91 -1.80 -26.19
C GLY A 9 4.87 -1.75 -25.00
N ASP A 10 4.31 -1.76 -23.78
CA ASP A 10 5.09 -1.72 -22.53
C ASP A 10 6.24 -2.75 -22.58
N LEU A 11 7.47 -2.29 -22.32
CA LEU A 11 8.69 -3.09 -22.44
C LEU A 11 8.71 -4.29 -21.47
N VAL A 12 8.12 -4.11 -20.29
CA VAL A 12 7.96 -5.17 -19.30
C VAL A 12 6.99 -6.23 -19.81
N LEU A 13 5.84 -5.80 -20.34
CA LEU A 13 4.85 -6.72 -20.92
C LEU A 13 5.38 -7.42 -22.16
N GLY A 14 6.16 -6.73 -23.00
CA GLY A 14 6.80 -7.31 -24.18
C GLY A 14 7.83 -8.39 -23.84
N ALA A 15 8.58 -8.22 -22.74
CA ALA A 15 9.64 -9.15 -22.35
C ALA A 15 9.14 -10.27 -21.42
N LEU A 16 8.26 -9.99 -20.47
CA LEU A 16 7.84 -10.91 -19.40
C LEU A 16 6.39 -11.39 -19.54
N GLY A 17 5.57 -10.74 -20.37
CA GLY A 17 4.12 -11.01 -20.44
C GLY A 17 3.75 -12.40 -20.97
N ALA A 18 4.67 -13.09 -21.63
CA ALA A 18 4.47 -14.48 -22.07
C ALA A 18 4.92 -15.53 -21.03
N LEU A 19 5.58 -15.10 -19.94
CA LEU A 19 6.09 -16.00 -18.91
C LEU A 19 5.03 -16.28 -17.84
N GLY A 20 5.24 -17.37 -17.12
CA GLY A 20 4.46 -17.77 -15.97
C GLY A 20 3.10 -18.36 -16.31
N THR A 21 2.34 -18.66 -15.25
CA THR A 21 0.96 -19.11 -15.36
C THR A 21 0.02 -17.93 -15.21
N ARG A 22 -0.91 -17.79 -16.14
CA ARG A 22 -1.97 -16.77 -16.07
C ARG A 22 -2.92 -17.08 -14.92
N VAL A 23 -3.10 -16.11 -14.03
CA VAL A 23 -4.11 -16.10 -12.98
C VAL A 23 -5.19 -15.11 -13.41
N ASP A 24 -6.36 -15.62 -13.75
CA ASP A 24 -7.54 -14.79 -13.98
C ASP A 24 -8.11 -14.37 -12.64
N CYS A 25 -8.09 -13.06 -12.37
CA CYS A 25 -8.55 -12.53 -11.09
C CYS A 25 -10.06 -12.24 -11.05
N ALA A 26 -10.83 -12.68 -12.06
CA ALA A 26 -12.29 -12.56 -12.05
C ALA A 26 -12.91 -13.17 -10.78
N GLY A 27 -13.51 -12.31 -9.95
CA GLY A 27 -14.18 -12.71 -8.70
C GLY A 27 -13.28 -12.87 -7.47
N PHE A 28 -11.97 -12.64 -7.59
CA PHE A 28 -11.06 -12.64 -6.45
C PHE A 28 -11.09 -11.32 -5.69
N ASN A 29 -11.42 -11.37 -4.40
CA ASN A 29 -11.30 -10.22 -3.49
C ASN A 29 -9.97 -10.21 -2.71
N ARG A 30 -9.20 -11.29 -2.82
CA ARG A 30 -7.91 -11.54 -2.17
C ARG A 30 -7.10 -12.50 -3.03
N LEU A 31 -5.83 -12.18 -3.22
CA LEU A 31 -4.81 -13.01 -3.85
C LEU A 31 -3.63 -13.10 -2.89
N ASP A 32 -3.40 -14.28 -2.33
CA ASP A 32 -2.23 -14.54 -1.50
C ASP A 32 -1.01 -14.72 -2.41
N LEU A 33 -0.03 -13.85 -2.21
CA LEU A 33 1.18 -13.84 -3.03
C LEU A 33 2.10 -14.94 -2.52
N GLU A 34 2.36 -15.94 -3.35
CA GLU A 34 3.38 -16.95 -3.09
C GLU A 34 4.77 -16.33 -3.26
N GLY A 35 5.73 -16.75 -2.43
CA GLY A 35 7.11 -16.25 -2.47
C GLY A 35 8.03 -17.00 -1.52
N PRO A 36 9.34 -16.71 -1.54
CA PRO A 36 10.05 -15.74 -2.39
C PRO A 36 10.51 -16.27 -3.77
N GLN A 37 10.12 -17.49 -4.15
CA GLN A 37 10.52 -18.15 -5.42
C GLN A 37 9.63 -17.79 -6.63
N VAL A 38 8.84 -16.73 -6.53
CA VAL A 38 7.84 -16.34 -7.54
C VAL A 38 7.93 -14.84 -7.78
N LEU A 39 7.86 -14.44 -9.05
CA LEU A 39 7.55 -13.07 -9.47
C LEU A 39 6.10 -12.96 -9.89
N TRP A 40 5.43 -11.93 -9.40
CA TRP A 40 4.07 -11.59 -9.76
C TRP A 40 4.10 -10.41 -10.73
N LEU A 41 3.60 -10.61 -11.94
CA LEU A 41 3.50 -9.59 -12.98
C LEU A 41 2.04 -9.19 -13.19
N VAL A 42 1.72 -7.91 -13.08
CA VAL A 42 0.41 -7.40 -13.51
C VAL A 42 0.44 -7.25 -15.03
N VAL A 43 -0.33 -8.07 -15.74
CA VAL A 43 -0.36 -8.08 -17.21
C VAL A 43 -1.40 -7.10 -17.75
N SER A 44 -2.56 -7.05 -17.11
CA SER A 44 -3.62 -6.10 -17.45
C SER A 44 -4.41 -5.69 -16.22
N GLY A 45 -4.97 -4.49 -16.26
CA GLY A 45 -5.71 -3.92 -15.13
C GLY A 45 -4.76 -3.43 -14.04
N ALA A 46 -5.20 -3.54 -12.79
CA ALA A 46 -4.42 -3.13 -11.63
C ALA A 46 -4.79 -3.96 -10.39
N VAL A 47 -3.88 -3.95 -9.43
CA VAL A 47 -3.97 -4.67 -8.15
C VAL A 47 -3.64 -3.71 -7.03
N ASP A 48 -4.49 -3.64 -6.01
CA ASP A 48 -4.17 -2.90 -4.78
C ASP A 48 -3.37 -3.83 -3.85
N LEU A 49 -2.20 -3.36 -3.39
CA LEU A 49 -1.29 -4.10 -2.53
C LEU A 49 -1.53 -3.74 -1.07
N PHE A 50 -1.56 -4.75 -0.21
CA PHE A 50 -1.79 -4.62 1.23
C PHE A 50 -0.71 -5.34 2.03
N ALA A 51 -0.35 -4.78 3.18
CA ALA A 51 0.33 -5.49 4.24
C ALA A 51 -0.70 -6.02 5.24
N VAL A 52 -0.54 -7.27 5.64
CA VAL A 52 -1.40 -7.97 6.60
C VAL A 52 -0.54 -8.76 7.56
N ASP A 53 -0.96 -8.80 8.83
CA ASP A 53 -0.32 -9.65 9.84
C ASP A 53 -0.25 -11.10 9.32
N ALA A 54 0.94 -11.69 9.38
CA ALA A 54 1.20 -13.05 8.90
C ALA A 54 0.41 -14.14 9.65
N ALA A 55 -0.05 -13.87 10.87
CA ALA A 55 -0.98 -14.71 11.62
C ALA A 55 -2.46 -14.47 11.25
N GLU A 56 -2.71 -13.64 10.24
CA GLU A 56 -4.03 -13.27 9.67
C GLU A 56 -5.04 -12.67 10.66
N GLN A 57 -4.54 -12.13 11.77
CA GLN A 57 -5.37 -11.58 12.85
C GLN A 57 -5.46 -10.05 12.84
N GLY A 58 -4.71 -9.39 11.95
CA GLY A 58 -4.53 -7.94 11.91
C GLY A 58 -5.35 -7.21 10.84
N HIS A 59 -5.28 -5.87 10.90
CA HIS A 59 -5.87 -5.00 9.90
C HIS A 59 -5.10 -5.03 8.57
N TRP A 60 -5.82 -4.76 7.47
CA TRP A 60 -5.20 -4.63 6.16
C TRP A 60 -4.71 -3.20 5.98
N HIS A 61 -3.40 -3.04 5.81
CA HIS A 61 -2.76 -1.76 5.59
C HIS A 61 -2.51 -1.58 4.10
N HIS A 62 -3.26 -0.66 3.46
CA HIS A 62 -3.11 -0.39 2.02
C HIS A 62 -1.77 0.27 1.73
N LEU A 63 -0.98 -0.33 0.85
CA LEU A 63 0.34 0.15 0.47
C LEU A 63 0.31 0.99 -0.81
N GLY A 64 -0.55 0.61 -1.76
CA GLY A 64 -0.73 1.34 -3.00
C GLY A 64 -1.20 0.43 -4.12
N ARG A 65 -1.22 0.99 -5.34
CA ARG A 65 -1.73 0.31 -6.52
C ARG A 65 -0.61 -0.06 -7.48
N LEU A 66 -0.61 -1.31 -7.91
CA LEU A 66 0.25 -1.84 -8.97
C LEU A 66 -0.55 -1.87 -10.27
N GLU A 67 -0.02 -1.24 -11.31
CA GLU A 67 -0.61 -1.20 -12.65
C GLU A 67 0.06 -2.22 -13.58
N ALA A 68 -0.51 -2.40 -14.78
CA ALA A 68 0.07 -3.26 -15.81
C ALA A 68 1.54 -2.91 -16.08
N GLY A 69 2.39 -3.93 -16.20
CA GLY A 69 3.83 -3.78 -16.32
C GLY A 69 4.56 -3.63 -14.98
N SER A 70 3.87 -3.73 -13.83
CA SER A 70 4.52 -3.82 -12.51
C SER A 70 4.89 -5.27 -12.18
N VAL A 71 6.08 -5.47 -11.63
CA VAL A 71 6.57 -6.78 -11.16
C VAL A 71 6.88 -6.69 -9.67
N LEU A 72 6.49 -7.71 -8.92
CA LEU A 72 6.73 -7.81 -7.49
C LEU A 72 7.30 -9.18 -7.14
N LEU A 73 8.35 -9.22 -6.31
CA LEU A 73 8.81 -10.46 -5.69
C LEU A 73 7.76 -10.93 -4.68
N GLY A 74 7.42 -12.22 -4.72
CA GLY A 74 6.59 -12.83 -3.69
C GLY A 74 7.14 -12.59 -2.28
N PRO A 75 6.29 -12.47 -1.25
CA PRO A 75 6.70 -12.08 0.09
C PRO A 75 7.76 -13.02 0.67
N VAL A 76 8.78 -12.43 1.29
CA VAL A 76 9.79 -13.13 2.09
C VAL A 76 9.23 -13.51 3.46
N THR A 77 9.69 -14.63 4.00
CA THR A 77 9.39 -15.07 5.37
C THR A 77 10.19 -14.27 6.40
N GLY A 78 9.61 -14.01 7.58
CA GLY A 78 10.32 -13.42 8.72
C GLY A 78 9.73 -12.11 9.24
N PRO A 79 9.36 -11.14 8.38
CA PRO A 79 8.60 -9.95 8.81
C PRO A 79 7.26 -10.33 9.44
N GLN A 80 6.74 -9.47 10.31
CA GLN A 80 5.45 -9.70 10.96
C GLN A 80 4.29 -9.57 9.98
N HIS A 81 4.40 -8.65 9.02
CA HIS A 81 3.43 -8.49 7.96
C HIS A 81 3.87 -9.16 6.65
N THR A 82 2.94 -9.88 6.02
CA THR A 82 3.07 -10.42 4.67
C THR A 82 2.35 -9.52 3.65
N LEU A 83 2.63 -9.74 2.36
CA LEU A 83 2.02 -9.01 1.26
C LEU A 83 0.85 -9.80 0.67
N VAL A 84 -0.28 -9.12 0.53
CA VAL A 84 -1.48 -9.65 -0.11
C VAL A 84 -1.96 -8.68 -1.17
N ALA A 85 -2.42 -9.23 -2.29
CA ALA A 85 -2.96 -8.48 -3.40
C ALA A 85 -4.49 -8.49 -3.36
N ARG A 86 -5.13 -7.37 -3.71
CA ARG A 86 -6.54 -7.30 -4.07
C ARG A 86 -6.65 -6.92 -5.54
N PRO A 87 -6.94 -7.89 -6.42
CA PRO A 87 -7.15 -7.58 -7.83
C PRO A 87 -8.36 -6.68 -8.06
N LEU A 88 -8.24 -5.74 -8.99
CA LEU A 88 -9.40 -4.98 -9.48
C LEU A 88 -10.11 -5.75 -10.59
N ARG A 89 -11.25 -5.20 -11.07
CA ARG A 89 -12.03 -5.83 -12.13
C ARG A 89 -11.19 -6.03 -13.39
N ASP A 90 -11.38 -7.20 -14.01
CA ASP A 90 -10.71 -7.62 -15.25
C ASP A 90 -9.17 -7.61 -15.16
N CYS A 91 -8.64 -7.76 -13.94
CA CYS A 91 -7.21 -7.88 -13.69
C CYS A 91 -6.68 -9.26 -14.10
N VAL A 92 -5.52 -9.25 -14.75
CA VAL A 92 -4.78 -10.47 -15.09
C VAL A 92 -3.39 -10.35 -14.51
N VAL A 93 -3.01 -11.36 -13.73
CA VAL A 93 -1.69 -11.44 -13.11
C VAL A 93 -1.02 -12.72 -13.57
N HIS A 94 0.27 -12.67 -13.85
CA HIS A 94 1.07 -13.85 -14.14
C HIS A 94 1.92 -14.23 -12.93
N ARG A 95 1.86 -15.51 -12.57
CA ARG A 95 2.71 -16.14 -11.57
C ARG A 95 3.92 -16.75 -12.28
N ILE A 96 5.06 -16.07 -12.23
CA ILE A 96 6.31 -16.48 -12.90
C ILE A 96 7.19 -17.21 -11.89
N GLY A 97 7.51 -18.47 -12.16
CA GLY A 97 8.44 -19.24 -11.32
C GLY A 97 9.88 -18.76 -11.50
N LEU A 98 10.61 -18.66 -10.41
CA LEU A 98 12.05 -18.40 -10.42
C LEU A 98 12.82 -19.71 -10.31
N ARG A 99 13.85 -19.87 -11.15
CA ARG A 99 14.82 -20.97 -11.06
C ARG A 99 16.24 -20.43 -11.08
N GLU A 100 17.14 -21.21 -10.50
CA GLU A 100 18.55 -20.88 -10.45
C GLU A 100 19.17 -20.90 -11.86
N LEU A 101 19.88 -19.82 -12.19
CA LEU A 101 20.74 -19.76 -13.35
C LEU A 101 22.09 -20.43 -13.00
N TYR A 102 22.24 -21.71 -13.35
CA TYR A 102 23.43 -22.51 -13.00
C TYR A 102 24.71 -22.09 -13.72
N GLN A 103 24.61 -21.40 -14.86
CA GLN A 103 25.76 -20.97 -15.62
C GLN A 103 25.72 -19.44 -15.78
N PRO A 104 26.74 -18.71 -15.29
CA PRO A 104 26.80 -17.27 -15.48
C PRO A 104 26.81 -16.98 -16.97
N ALA A 105 26.00 -16.02 -17.44
CA ALA A 105 25.92 -15.76 -18.86
C ALA A 105 27.29 -15.37 -19.41
N HIS A 106 27.60 -15.87 -20.60
CA HIS A 106 28.81 -15.51 -21.31
C HIS A 106 28.73 -14.05 -21.79
N THR A 107 29.03 -13.13 -20.90
CA THR A 107 29.31 -11.73 -21.24
C THR A 107 30.71 -11.69 -21.87
N GLN A 108 30.77 -11.91 -23.19
CA GLN A 108 32.04 -11.86 -23.91
C GLN A 108 32.73 -10.52 -23.63
N THR A 109 33.78 -10.59 -22.81
CA THR A 109 34.50 -9.42 -22.30
C THR A 109 35.53 -8.93 -23.32
N TRP A 110 35.85 -9.77 -24.31
CA TRP A 110 36.88 -9.54 -25.31
C TRP A 110 36.36 -9.91 -26.69
N SER A 111 36.57 -9.00 -27.65
CA SER A 111 36.41 -9.24 -29.08
C SER A 111 37.75 -9.04 -29.78
N TYR A 112 37.88 -9.48 -31.03
CA TYR A 112 39.05 -9.21 -31.86
C TYR A 112 38.66 -8.27 -32.99
N ASP A 113 39.45 -7.23 -33.22
CA ASP A 113 39.26 -6.36 -34.39
C ASP A 113 39.64 -7.07 -35.70
N ALA A 114 39.44 -6.39 -36.83
CA ALA A 114 39.79 -6.92 -38.15
C ALA A 114 41.29 -7.28 -38.32
N TYR A 115 42.14 -6.87 -37.38
CA TYR A 115 43.58 -7.13 -37.37
C TYR A 115 43.99 -8.11 -36.25
N GLY A 116 43.03 -8.70 -35.53
CA GLY A 116 43.30 -9.68 -34.49
C GLY A 116 43.78 -9.09 -33.17
N ASN A 117 43.58 -7.79 -32.92
CA ASN A 117 43.88 -7.20 -31.62
C ASN A 117 42.72 -7.41 -30.64
N PRO A 118 42.98 -7.84 -29.40
CA PRO A 118 41.93 -7.98 -28.39
C PRO A 118 41.41 -6.59 -27.98
N GLN A 119 40.09 -6.41 -28.08
CA GLN A 119 39.36 -5.23 -27.63
C GLN A 119 38.39 -5.62 -26.53
N TYR A 120 38.45 -4.90 -25.41
CA TYR A 120 37.49 -5.05 -24.32
C TYR A 120 36.11 -4.58 -24.79
N VAL A 121 35.10 -5.44 -24.65
CA VAL A 121 33.70 -5.09 -24.91
C VAL A 121 32.97 -5.08 -23.56
N PRO A 122 32.48 -3.92 -23.10
CA PRO A 122 31.70 -3.86 -21.88
C PRO A 122 30.43 -4.69 -22.06
N PRO A 123 30.02 -5.49 -21.05
CA PRO A 123 28.75 -6.18 -21.09
C PRO A 123 27.59 -5.18 -21.18
N THR A 124 26.69 -5.39 -22.13
CA THR A 124 25.48 -4.58 -22.33
C THR A 124 24.29 -5.25 -21.67
N THR A 125 23.49 -4.48 -20.92
CA THR A 125 22.22 -4.94 -20.35
C THR A 125 21.29 -5.43 -21.46
N SER A 126 20.74 -6.63 -21.29
CA SER A 126 19.78 -7.22 -22.22
C SER A 126 18.38 -6.58 -22.07
N PRO A 127 17.51 -6.65 -23.10
CA PRO A 127 16.13 -6.17 -23.00
C PRO A 127 15.33 -6.82 -21.86
N LEU A 128 15.60 -8.10 -21.57
CA LEU A 128 14.99 -8.84 -20.47
C LEU A 128 15.41 -8.27 -19.11
N GLU A 129 16.70 -8.01 -18.92
CA GLU A 129 17.22 -7.42 -17.69
C GLU A 129 16.69 -6.00 -17.46
N TYR A 130 16.60 -5.20 -18.53
CA TYR A 130 16.01 -3.86 -18.47
C TYR A 130 14.53 -3.92 -18.07
N ALA A 131 13.76 -4.80 -18.71
CA ALA A 131 12.36 -5.02 -18.40
C ALA A 131 12.14 -5.49 -16.95
N LEU A 132 13.00 -6.39 -16.45
CA LEU A 132 12.96 -6.81 -15.05
C LEU A 132 13.24 -5.63 -14.11
N ALA A 133 14.30 -4.87 -14.37
CA ALA A 133 14.66 -3.71 -13.54
C ALA A 133 13.54 -2.67 -13.49
N LEU A 134 12.92 -2.37 -14.63
CA LEU A 134 11.80 -1.43 -14.75
C LEU A 134 10.56 -1.96 -14.01
N GLY A 135 10.15 -3.20 -14.27
CA GLY A 135 8.96 -3.79 -13.64
C GLY A 135 9.09 -3.89 -12.12
N VAL A 136 10.25 -4.36 -11.63
CA VAL A 136 10.54 -4.46 -10.18
C VAL A 136 10.63 -3.07 -9.57
N GLY A 137 11.25 -2.11 -10.26
CA GLY A 137 11.31 -0.73 -9.79
C GLY A 137 9.92 -0.11 -9.61
N ARG A 138 9.00 -0.31 -10.55
CA ARG A 138 7.59 0.12 -10.43
C ARG A 138 6.90 -0.48 -9.20
N GLY A 139 7.10 -1.78 -8.94
CA GLY A 139 6.55 -2.45 -7.77
C GLY A 139 7.16 -1.96 -6.44
N LEU A 140 8.46 -1.73 -6.41
CA LEU A 140 9.17 -1.22 -5.24
C LEU A 140 8.79 0.22 -4.91
N THR A 141 8.57 1.08 -5.92
CA THR A 141 8.13 2.47 -5.69
C THR A 141 6.83 2.50 -4.88
N VAL A 142 5.89 1.59 -5.13
CA VAL A 142 4.65 1.47 -4.34
C VAL A 142 4.94 1.12 -2.88
N LEU A 143 5.85 0.17 -2.62
CA LEU A 143 6.25 -0.22 -1.26
C LEU A 143 6.96 0.93 -0.51
N PHE A 144 7.77 1.73 -1.20
CA PHE A 144 8.47 2.88 -0.61
C PHE A 144 7.56 4.08 -0.37
N GLN A 145 6.53 4.28 -1.21
CA GLN A 145 5.61 5.39 -1.05
C GLN A 145 4.63 5.18 0.12
N ALA A 146 4.27 3.93 0.45
CA ALA A 146 3.29 3.66 1.50
C ALA A 146 3.62 4.31 2.87
N PRO A 147 4.85 4.21 3.41
CA PRO A 147 5.20 4.86 4.68
C PRO A 147 5.28 6.39 4.59
N MET A 148 5.53 6.92 3.39
CA MET A 148 5.74 8.35 3.12
C MET A 148 4.45 9.07 2.72
N ALA A 149 3.39 8.33 2.37
CA ALA A 149 2.12 8.85 1.92
C ALA A 149 1.34 9.48 3.09
N GLY A 150 1.64 10.74 3.40
CA GLY A 150 0.70 11.61 4.11
C GLY A 150 -0.46 11.99 3.20
N GLU A 151 -1.62 11.36 3.36
CA GLU A 151 -2.96 11.61 2.77
C GLU A 151 -3.12 11.88 1.25
N ARG A 152 -2.10 12.23 0.47
CA ARG A 152 -2.16 12.45 -0.98
C ARG A 152 -0.78 12.23 -1.63
N ALA A 153 -0.39 10.98 -1.86
CA ALA A 153 0.65 10.67 -2.83
C ALA A 153 0.00 10.47 -4.21
N GLY A 154 0.47 11.20 -5.23
CA GLY A 154 0.05 11.00 -6.62
C GLY A 154 0.62 9.69 -7.19
N ALA A 155 0.07 9.23 -8.32
CA ALA A 155 0.60 8.04 -9.00
C ALA A 155 2.07 8.27 -9.40
N PRO A 156 2.99 7.33 -9.10
CA PRO A 156 4.40 7.46 -9.45
C PRO A 156 4.56 7.55 -10.97
N THR A 157 5.46 8.42 -11.42
CA THR A 157 5.85 8.49 -12.84
C THR A 157 7.03 7.57 -13.11
N ASP A 158 7.29 7.22 -14.38
CA ASP A 158 8.44 6.36 -14.74
C ASP A 158 9.80 7.00 -14.34
N ASP A 159 9.85 8.32 -14.12
CA ASP A 159 11.02 9.04 -13.60
C ASP A 159 11.23 8.83 -12.08
N ASP A 160 10.21 8.39 -11.34
CA ASP A 160 10.25 8.09 -9.90
C ASP A 160 10.55 6.60 -9.61
N VAL A 161 10.88 5.83 -10.66
CA VAL A 161 11.15 4.40 -10.56
C VAL A 161 12.47 4.17 -9.85
N PHE A 162 12.43 3.41 -8.75
CA PHE A 162 13.65 2.95 -8.08
C PHE A 162 14.33 1.87 -8.91
N TRP A 163 15.31 2.28 -9.71
CA TRP A 163 16.09 1.38 -10.55
C TRP A 163 16.95 0.44 -9.70
N MET A 164 16.60 -0.85 -9.73
CA MET A 164 17.47 -1.91 -9.24
C MET A 164 18.61 -2.16 -10.23
N GLN A 165 19.82 -2.39 -9.72
CA GLN A 165 20.94 -2.82 -10.55
C GLN A 165 20.75 -4.30 -10.92
N VAL A 166 20.51 -4.58 -12.19
CA VAL A 166 20.45 -5.94 -12.74
C VAL A 166 21.74 -6.17 -13.53
N PRO A 167 22.68 -7.00 -13.03
CA PRO A 167 23.93 -7.27 -13.74
C PRO A 167 23.67 -7.90 -15.11
N PRO A 168 24.43 -7.53 -16.15
CA PRO A 168 24.32 -8.21 -17.44
C PRO A 168 24.56 -9.71 -17.31
N GLY A 169 23.67 -10.51 -17.89
CA GLY A 169 23.72 -11.96 -17.83
C GLY A 169 23.08 -12.60 -16.59
N SER A 170 22.50 -11.82 -15.70
CA SER A 170 21.90 -12.33 -14.46
C SER A 170 20.50 -12.93 -14.62
N VAL A 171 19.89 -12.81 -15.81
CA VAL A 171 18.53 -13.26 -16.06
C VAL A 171 18.42 -13.89 -17.44
N GLN A 172 17.74 -15.04 -17.55
CA GLN A 172 17.49 -15.71 -18.82
C GLN A 172 16.10 -16.34 -18.89
N TYR A 173 15.56 -16.48 -20.10
CA TYR A 173 14.34 -17.24 -20.33
C TYR A 173 14.58 -18.74 -20.13
N GLY A 174 13.74 -19.41 -19.33
CA GLY A 174 13.83 -20.85 -19.14
C GLY A 174 13.56 -21.66 -20.41
N ALA A 175 12.87 -21.07 -21.40
CA ALA A 175 12.63 -21.68 -22.72
C ALA A 175 13.90 -22.07 -23.47
N VAL A 176 15.05 -21.46 -23.15
CA VAL A 176 16.37 -21.82 -23.72
C VAL A 176 16.82 -23.21 -23.29
N TYR A 177 16.31 -23.72 -22.16
CA TYR A 177 16.76 -24.97 -21.52
C TYR A 177 15.75 -26.13 -21.64
N GLY A 178 14.53 -25.88 -22.15
CA GLY A 178 13.53 -26.92 -22.43
C GLY A 178 12.09 -26.43 -22.29
N GLU A 179 11.13 -27.23 -22.79
CA GLU A 179 9.69 -26.90 -22.73
C GLU A 179 9.17 -26.84 -21.29
N GLU A 180 9.69 -27.70 -20.40
CA GLU A 180 9.29 -27.76 -18.98
C GLU A 180 9.64 -26.49 -18.20
N ALA A 181 10.64 -25.73 -18.64
CA ALA A 181 11.07 -24.48 -18.03
C ALA A 181 10.62 -23.24 -18.83
N ALA A 182 9.85 -23.42 -19.91
CA ALA A 182 9.51 -22.32 -20.82
C ALA A 182 8.70 -21.19 -20.17
N ALA A 183 7.94 -21.52 -19.13
CA ALA A 183 7.18 -20.54 -18.34
C ALA A 183 8.02 -19.87 -17.23
N ASP A 184 9.22 -20.36 -16.94
CA ASP A 184 10.03 -19.91 -15.81
C ASP A 184 11.09 -18.88 -16.23
N LEU A 185 11.48 -18.05 -15.26
CA LEU A 185 12.60 -17.12 -15.38
C LEU A 185 13.81 -17.68 -14.64
N LEU A 186 14.92 -17.84 -15.34
CA LEU A 186 16.19 -18.19 -14.71
C LEU A 186 16.84 -16.92 -14.17
N MET A 187 17.30 -16.97 -12.92
CA MET A 187 17.86 -15.84 -12.21
C MET A 187 19.17 -16.23 -11.50
N ASP A 188 20.16 -15.36 -11.60
CA ASP A 188 21.40 -15.47 -10.85
C ASP A 188 21.14 -15.47 -9.33
N PRO A 189 21.74 -16.39 -8.56
CA PRO A 189 21.53 -16.48 -7.12
C PRO A 189 21.86 -15.19 -6.37
N ALA A 190 22.90 -14.45 -6.76
CA ALA A 190 23.27 -13.22 -6.07
C ALA A 190 22.26 -12.09 -6.34
N LEU A 191 21.75 -12.00 -7.57
CA LEU A 191 20.64 -11.10 -7.88
C LEU A 191 19.40 -11.45 -7.05
N TRP A 192 18.99 -12.72 -7.04
CA TRP A 192 17.82 -13.15 -6.27
C TRP A 192 17.96 -12.86 -4.77
N GLN A 193 19.12 -13.18 -4.18
CA GLN A 193 19.42 -12.87 -2.78
C GLN A 193 19.34 -11.37 -2.49
N SER A 194 19.86 -10.53 -3.40
CA SER A 194 19.77 -9.07 -3.22
C SER A 194 18.32 -8.56 -3.21
N MET A 195 17.44 -9.15 -4.04
CA MET A 195 16.02 -8.82 -4.07
C MET A 195 15.32 -9.25 -2.79
N VAL A 196 15.62 -10.46 -2.30
CA VAL A 196 15.11 -11.01 -1.03
C VAL A 196 15.53 -10.13 0.15
N ASP A 197 16.83 -9.80 0.26
CA ASP A 197 17.37 -8.94 1.31
C ASP A 197 16.75 -7.55 1.31
N GLN A 198 16.55 -6.98 0.11
CA GLN A 198 15.91 -5.69 -0.05
C GLN A 198 14.45 -5.74 0.41
N GLN A 199 13.69 -6.74 -0.02
CA GLN A 199 12.30 -6.88 0.40
C GLN A 199 12.19 -7.13 1.90
N TYR A 200 13.06 -7.95 2.49
CA TYR A 200 13.10 -8.19 3.93
C TYR A 200 13.31 -6.91 4.74
N ARG A 201 14.29 -6.08 4.33
CA ARG A 201 14.56 -4.79 4.96
C ARG A 201 13.37 -3.82 4.84
N LEU A 202 12.71 -3.83 3.68
CA LEU A 202 11.53 -3.01 3.43
C LEU A 202 10.37 -3.43 4.33
N LEU A 203 10.02 -4.71 4.36
CA LEU A 203 8.92 -5.23 5.17
C LEU A 203 9.19 -5.05 6.68
N THR A 204 10.43 -5.26 7.14
CA THR A 204 10.80 -5.00 8.53
C THR A 204 10.68 -3.50 8.90
N THR A 205 10.91 -2.61 7.93
CA THR A 205 10.71 -1.17 8.16
C THR A 205 9.22 -0.81 8.12
N LEU A 206 8.46 -1.47 7.26
CA LEU A 206 7.02 -1.34 7.19
C LEU A 206 6.34 -1.79 8.49
N ASP A 207 6.79 -2.89 9.09
CA ASP A 207 6.29 -3.37 10.40
C ASP A 207 6.38 -2.26 11.47
N ARG A 208 7.54 -1.60 11.57
CA ARG A 208 7.75 -0.50 12.53
C ARG A 208 6.88 0.71 12.23
N TRP A 209 6.64 0.99 10.95
CA TRP A 209 5.77 2.10 10.53
C TRP A 209 4.30 1.80 10.84
N ILE A 210 3.82 0.59 10.54
CA ILE A 210 2.47 0.14 10.87
C ILE A 210 2.24 0.24 12.38
N GLU A 211 3.16 -0.28 13.18
CA GLU A 211 3.07 -0.22 14.63
C GLU A 211 3.00 1.25 15.14
N GLN A 212 3.78 2.15 14.54
CA GLN A 212 3.76 3.57 14.89
C GLN A 212 2.45 4.26 14.48
N LEU A 213 1.89 3.88 13.32
CA LEU A 213 0.62 4.37 12.83
C LEU A 213 -0.50 3.98 13.80
N GLU A 214 -0.56 2.71 14.17
CA GLU A 214 -1.55 2.15 15.11
C GLU A 214 -1.48 2.86 16.47
N ARG A 215 -0.28 2.97 17.08
CA ARG A 215 -0.08 3.72 18.33
C ARG A 215 -0.56 5.18 18.24
N THR A 216 -0.37 5.82 17.08
CA THR A 216 -0.81 7.20 16.85
C THR A 216 -2.34 7.30 16.81
N HIS A 217 -3.01 6.34 16.15
CA HIS A 217 -4.48 6.26 16.14
C HIS A 217 -5.06 5.99 17.53
N GLU A 218 -4.45 5.09 18.30
CA GLU A 218 -4.84 4.82 19.69
C GLU A 218 -4.69 6.06 20.55
N THR A 219 -3.55 6.75 20.46
CA THR A 219 -3.28 7.98 21.21
C THR A 219 -4.28 9.08 20.87
N ARG A 220 -4.59 9.26 19.58
CA ARG A 220 -5.60 10.24 19.11
C ARG A 220 -6.99 9.90 19.63
N THR A 221 -7.37 8.63 19.61
CA THR A 221 -8.66 8.15 20.10
C THR A 221 -8.77 8.39 21.62
N ALA A 222 -7.73 8.04 22.38
CA ALA A 222 -7.68 8.29 23.82
C ALA A 222 -7.75 9.78 24.16
N ALA A 223 -7.03 10.63 23.42
CA ALA A 223 -7.10 12.09 23.58
C ALA A 223 -8.50 12.63 23.26
N GLY A 224 -9.15 12.11 22.22
CA GLY A 224 -10.52 12.47 21.84
C GLY A 224 -11.55 12.11 22.90
N ILE A 225 -11.46 10.90 23.46
CA ILE A 225 -12.32 10.44 24.57
C ILE A 225 -12.14 11.36 25.79
N LYS A 226 -10.90 11.61 26.20
CA LYS A 226 -10.59 12.48 27.35
C LYS A 226 -11.08 13.91 27.14
N ALA A 227 -10.93 14.46 25.93
CA ALA A 227 -11.44 15.78 25.59
C ALA A 227 -12.98 15.80 25.65
N GLY A 228 -13.65 14.77 25.13
CA GLY A 228 -15.10 14.62 25.21
C GLY A 228 -15.63 14.54 26.65
N GLU A 229 -14.96 13.76 27.50
CA GLU A 229 -15.27 13.65 28.93
C GLU A 229 -15.11 14.98 29.66
N ALA A 230 -14.03 15.72 29.39
CA ALA A 230 -13.78 17.03 29.99
C ALA A 230 -14.85 18.06 29.59
N VAL A 231 -15.25 18.08 28.32
CA VAL A 231 -16.34 18.94 27.82
C VAL A 231 -17.67 18.56 28.46
N ARG A 232 -17.97 17.26 28.57
CA ARG A 232 -19.19 16.77 29.24
C ARG A 232 -19.21 17.19 30.71
N ALA A 233 -18.11 17.02 31.44
CA ALA A 233 -18.01 17.45 32.84
C ALA A 233 -18.14 18.98 33.01
N GLN A 234 -17.68 19.77 32.03
CA GLN A 234 -17.89 21.22 32.02
C GLN A 234 -19.34 21.60 31.75
N ALA A 235 -20.00 20.90 30.81
CA ALA A 235 -21.42 21.09 30.52
C ALA A 235 -22.29 20.76 31.74
N ASP A 236 -22.05 19.63 32.39
CA ASP A 236 -22.78 19.21 33.60
C ASP A 236 -22.63 20.23 34.74
N ARG A 237 -21.41 20.72 35.00
CA ARG A 237 -21.17 21.78 35.98
C ARG A 237 -21.91 23.08 35.64
N THR A 238 -21.92 23.46 34.38
CA THR A 238 -22.62 24.67 33.91
C THR A 238 -24.13 24.53 34.05
N LEU A 239 -24.68 23.36 33.73
CA LEU A 239 -26.10 23.05 33.89
C LEU A 239 -26.50 23.09 35.37
N LEU A 240 -25.75 22.43 36.25
CA LEU A 240 -25.98 22.48 37.70
C LEU A 240 -25.92 23.92 38.24
N ALA A 241 -24.96 24.72 37.80
CA ALA A 241 -24.87 26.14 38.18
C ALA A 241 -26.09 26.96 37.72
N SER A 242 -26.65 26.66 36.54
CA SER A 242 -27.85 27.32 36.01
C SER A 242 -29.13 26.95 36.77
N ILE A 243 -29.22 25.71 37.28
CA ILE A 243 -30.33 25.24 38.11
C ILE A 243 -30.22 25.82 39.52
N GLY A 244 -29.04 25.79 40.14
CA GLY A 244 -28.80 26.31 41.48
C GLY A 244 -29.04 27.82 41.62
N LYS A 245 -28.83 28.60 40.55
CA LYS A 245 -29.19 30.03 40.52
C LYS A 245 -30.70 30.27 40.56
N ARG A 246 -31.52 29.39 39.97
CA ARG A 246 -32.98 29.49 40.02
C ARG A 246 -33.54 29.13 41.40
N SER A 247 -32.92 28.20 42.13
CA SER A 247 -33.37 27.85 43.49
C SER A 247 -32.94 28.86 44.56
N ALA A 248 -31.88 29.64 44.31
CA ALA A 248 -31.41 30.68 45.24
C ALA A 248 -32.20 31.99 45.16
N GLN A 249 -32.98 32.19 44.09
CA GLN A 249 -33.95 33.28 44.01
C GLN A 249 -35.14 32.89 44.88
N ARG A 250 -35.04 33.15 46.18
CA ARG A 250 -36.17 33.07 47.10
C ARG A 250 -37.28 33.94 46.51
N THR A 251 -38.39 33.30 46.12
CA THR A 251 -39.65 33.98 45.85
C THR A 251 -39.90 34.93 47.01
N THR A 252 -39.80 36.23 46.71
CA THR A 252 -40.12 37.25 47.70
C THR A 252 -41.63 37.30 47.85
N ALA A 253 -42.14 37.80 48.99
CA ALA A 253 -43.59 37.95 49.17
C ALA A 253 -44.24 38.78 48.02
N ALA A 254 -43.48 39.74 47.47
CA ALA A 254 -43.90 40.54 46.32
C ALA A 254 -44.04 39.73 45.01
N ASP A 255 -43.20 38.72 44.77
CA ASP A 255 -43.31 37.85 43.58
C ASP A 255 -44.50 36.90 43.67
N ALA A 256 -44.80 36.42 44.89
CA ALA A 256 -45.99 35.62 45.16
C ALA A 256 -47.28 36.43 44.94
N ASP A 257 -47.30 37.69 45.40
CA ASP A 257 -48.41 38.62 45.18
C ASP A 257 -48.60 38.97 43.70
N ALA A 258 -47.53 39.18 42.95
CA ALA A 258 -47.61 39.44 41.51
C ALA A 258 -48.16 38.23 40.74
N THR A 259 -47.77 37.02 41.14
CA THR A 259 -48.27 35.77 40.53
C THR A 259 -49.74 35.55 40.87
N HIS A 260 -50.14 35.81 42.12
CA HIS A 260 -51.54 35.78 42.54
C HIS A 260 -52.38 36.82 41.79
N ALA A 261 -51.88 38.05 41.62
CA ALA A 261 -52.57 39.10 40.87
C ALA A 261 -52.76 38.74 39.39
N ALA A 262 -51.76 38.12 38.75
CA ALA A 262 -51.87 37.61 37.40
C ALA A 262 -52.89 36.47 37.30
N CYS A 263 -52.87 35.51 38.24
CA CYS A 263 -53.87 34.43 38.30
C CYS A 263 -55.28 34.99 38.52
N ALA A 264 -55.45 36.00 39.38
CA ALA A 264 -56.72 36.67 39.64
C ALA A 264 -57.26 37.44 38.42
N LEU A 265 -56.37 37.95 37.55
CA LEU A 265 -56.75 38.57 36.27
C LEU A 265 -57.23 37.53 35.26
N VAL A 266 -56.49 36.42 35.12
CA VAL A 266 -56.84 35.33 34.20
C VAL A 266 -58.11 34.61 34.65
N ALA A 267 -58.27 34.34 35.93
CA ALA A 267 -59.46 33.71 36.48
C ALA A 267 -60.71 34.59 36.31
N ARG A 268 -60.56 35.92 36.44
CA ARG A 268 -61.64 36.87 36.09
C ARG A 268 -61.98 36.82 34.61
N ALA A 269 -60.98 36.77 33.73
CA ALA A 269 -61.21 36.66 32.30
C ALA A 269 -61.83 35.31 31.90
N ALA A 270 -61.56 34.25 32.66
CA ALA A 270 -62.10 32.91 32.45
C ALA A 270 -63.41 32.63 33.23
N GLY A 271 -63.89 33.56 34.07
CA GLY A 271 -65.09 33.40 34.89
C GLY A 271 -64.96 32.39 36.04
N ILE A 272 -63.73 32.06 36.46
CA ILE A 272 -63.45 31.09 37.51
C ILE A 272 -63.20 31.83 38.83
N PRO A 273 -63.91 31.52 39.93
CA PRO A 273 -63.62 32.10 41.24
C PRO A 273 -62.35 31.47 41.83
N LEU A 274 -61.38 32.31 42.20
CA LEU A 274 -60.23 31.94 43.03
C LEU A 274 -60.58 32.20 44.50
N ALA A 275 -60.27 31.23 45.38
CA ALA A 275 -60.42 31.31 46.82
C ALA A 275 -59.10 31.69 47.50
#